data_AF-A0A3S4P1B7-F1
#
_entry.id   AF-A0A3S4P1B7-F1
#
_cell.length_a   1.000
_cell.length_b   1.000
_cell.length_c   1.000
_cell.angle_alpha   90.00
_cell.angle_beta   90.00
_cell.angle_gamma   90.00
#
_symmetry.space_group_name_H-M   'P 1'
#
loop_
_entity.id
_entity.type
_entity.pdbx_description
1 polymer ?
#
loop_
_entity_poly.entity_id
_entity_poly.type
_entity_poly.pdbx_seq_one_letter_code
_entity_poly.pdbx_strand_id
1 'polypeptide(L)'
;MTLKKILGLLALACLTIIGLSACTPEKEPTWTYDKNKMLFTGQDASVQVLSANKIESPEGQKAVRVHYKLSNSSKETMNAYTLLMKVVLDVKQEKEEVKVATMVFSQDDDRDKMANKTKIAPKEVKEVVVDYAVEDFDHDLVIDFSDYGTEANATAKLSLQNLEKAPVKYFDKKAQ
;
A
#
# COMPACT_ATOMS: atom_id res chain seq x y z
N MET A 1 -3.22 75.34 -19.40
CA MET A 1 -4.47 74.87 -18.75
C MET A 1 -5.36 74.33 -19.86
N THR A 2 -5.88 73.12 -19.88
CA THR A 2 -6.05 72.12 -18.83
C THR A 2 -6.30 70.78 -19.53
N LEU A 3 -5.34 69.88 -19.37
CA LEU A 3 -5.44 68.44 -19.60
C LEU A 3 -6.46 67.87 -18.59
N LYS A 4 -7.68 67.59 -19.03
CA LYS A 4 -8.66 66.74 -18.31
C LYS A 4 -9.86 66.51 -19.22
N LYS A 5 -10.33 65.26 -19.27
CA LYS A 5 -11.58 64.75 -19.89
C LYS A 5 -11.46 64.00 -21.23
N ILE A 6 -10.51 63.07 -21.41
CA ILE A 6 -10.74 61.91 -22.30
C ILE A 6 -10.04 60.67 -21.73
N LEU A 7 -10.39 60.28 -20.50
CA LEU A 7 -9.87 59.04 -19.90
C LEU A 7 -10.98 58.28 -19.15
N GLY A 8 -12.12 58.11 -19.81
CA GLY A 8 -13.26 57.46 -19.18
C GLY A 8 -14.35 57.14 -20.18
N LEU A 9 -14.03 56.34 -21.20
CA LEU A 9 -15.04 55.59 -21.98
C LEU A 9 -14.36 54.52 -22.85
N LEU A 10 -13.63 53.58 -22.23
CA LEU A 10 -13.14 52.39 -22.93
C LEU A 10 -12.86 51.23 -21.95
N ALA A 11 -13.75 51.07 -20.97
CA ALA A 11 -13.69 49.97 -19.99
C ALA A 11 -15.04 49.26 -19.86
N LEU A 12 -15.83 49.18 -20.93
CA LEU A 12 -17.14 48.52 -20.89
C LEU A 12 -17.49 47.78 -22.18
N ALA A 13 -16.57 46.93 -22.65
CA ALA A 13 -16.84 45.98 -23.74
C ALA A 13 -16.03 44.66 -23.64
N CYS A 14 -15.57 44.28 -22.45
CA CYS A 14 -14.94 42.96 -22.21
C CYS A 14 -15.79 42.10 -21.26
N LEU A 15 -17.12 42.16 -21.39
CA LEU A 15 -18.06 41.39 -20.57
C LEU A 15 -18.93 40.47 -21.44
N THR A 16 -18.33 39.72 -22.37
CA THR A 16 -19.06 38.69 -23.14
C THR A 16 -18.21 37.47 -23.53
N ILE A 17 -17.16 37.12 -22.79
CA ILE A 17 -16.58 35.76 -22.84
C ILE A 17 -16.18 35.32 -21.43
N ILE A 18 -17.16 35.19 -20.54
CA ILE A 18 -16.99 34.33 -19.36
C ILE A 18 -17.36 32.93 -19.84
N GLY A 19 -16.39 32.27 -20.47
CA GLY A 19 -16.40 30.82 -20.53
C GLY A 19 -16.30 30.34 -19.09
N LEU A 20 -17.41 29.86 -18.52
CA LEU A 20 -17.46 29.05 -17.32
C LEU A 20 -16.76 27.71 -17.59
N SER A 21 -15.46 27.76 -17.89
CA SER A 21 -14.58 26.64 -17.61
C SER A 21 -14.26 26.78 -16.15
N ALA A 22 -15.04 26.12 -15.30
CA ALA A 22 -14.58 25.77 -13.98
C ALA A 22 -13.29 24.96 -14.17
N CYS A 23 -12.14 25.65 -14.18
CA CYS A 23 -10.88 25.05 -13.78
C CYS A 23 -11.06 24.70 -12.31
N THR A 24 -11.67 23.55 -12.03
CA THR A 24 -11.24 22.78 -10.88
C THR A 24 -9.74 22.62 -11.09
N PRO A 25 -8.87 23.10 -10.18
CA PRO A 25 -7.49 22.66 -10.21
C PRO A 25 -7.57 21.14 -10.24
N GLU A 26 -7.00 20.49 -11.26
CA GLU A 26 -6.72 19.07 -11.18
C GLU A 26 -5.98 18.92 -9.86
N LYS A 27 -6.66 18.34 -8.85
CA LYS A 27 -6.01 18.08 -7.58
C LYS A 27 -4.91 17.09 -7.92
N GLU A 28 -3.67 17.54 -7.77
CA GLU A 28 -2.52 16.67 -7.81
C GLU A 28 -2.84 15.40 -7.00
N PRO A 29 -2.54 14.22 -7.54
CA PRO A 29 -2.81 12.98 -6.84
C PRO A 29 -2.14 13.03 -5.48
N THR A 30 -2.88 12.64 -4.44
CA THR A 30 -2.39 12.55 -3.06
C THR A 30 -1.44 11.37 -2.85
N TRP A 31 -1.15 10.64 -3.93
CA TRP A 31 -0.36 9.43 -3.93
C TRP A 31 0.78 9.45 -4.96
N THR A 32 1.81 8.66 -4.70
CA THR A 32 2.90 8.38 -5.64
C THR A 32 3.27 6.90 -5.61
N TYR A 33 3.82 6.39 -6.72
CA TYR A 33 4.34 5.02 -6.80
C TYR A 33 5.72 4.99 -7.46
N ASP A 34 6.73 4.56 -6.70
CA ASP A 34 8.07 4.27 -7.21
C ASP A 34 8.16 2.77 -7.52
N LYS A 35 7.96 2.43 -8.81
CA LYS A 35 7.99 1.04 -9.30
C LYS A 35 9.33 0.34 -9.06
N ASN A 36 10.44 1.08 -9.11
CA ASN A 36 11.77 0.50 -8.92
C ASN A 36 12.00 0.06 -7.48
N LYS A 37 11.36 0.76 -6.53
CA LYS A 37 11.42 0.43 -5.10
C LYS A 37 10.23 -0.38 -4.60
N MET A 38 9.21 -0.57 -5.45
CA MET A 38 7.89 -1.08 -5.05
C MET A 38 7.32 -0.31 -3.84
N LEU A 39 7.43 1.03 -3.89
CA LEU A 39 7.02 1.93 -2.82
C LEU A 39 5.79 2.72 -3.26
N PHE A 40 4.68 2.53 -2.57
CA PHE A 40 3.50 3.36 -2.66
C PHE A 40 3.46 4.34 -1.49
N THR A 41 3.20 5.62 -1.77
CA THR A 41 2.97 6.65 -0.75
C THR A 41 1.59 7.21 -0.96
N GLY A 42 0.70 7.04 0.01
CA GLY A 42 -0.61 7.69 0.06
C GLY A 42 -0.64 8.80 1.11
N GLN A 43 -1.84 9.28 1.43
CA GLN A 43 -2.03 10.39 2.35
C GLN A 43 -1.59 10.07 3.79
N ASP A 44 -1.94 8.88 4.28
CA ASP A 44 -1.76 8.49 5.70
C ASP A 44 -0.61 7.51 5.93
N ALA A 45 -0.09 6.89 4.88
CA ALA A 45 0.97 5.90 5.00
C ALA A 45 1.80 5.80 3.72
N SER A 46 3.02 5.31 3.87
CA SER A 46 3.77 4.73 2.76
C SER A 46 4.03 3.25 3.03
N VAL A 47 3.90 2.42 2.01
CA VAL A 47 4.22 0.99 2.06
C VAL A 47 5.23 0.65 0.97
N GLN A 48 6.33 0.03 1.37
CA GLN A 48 7.30 -0.56 0.46
C GLN A 48 7.28 -2.07 0.61
N VAL A 49 7.19 -2.79 -0.52
CA VAL A 49 7.47 -4.22 -0.53
C VAL A 49 8.98 -4.43 -0.57
N LEU A 50 9.55 -5.05 0.47
CA LEU A 50 10.99 -5.30 0.57
C LEU A 50 11.39 -6.65 -0.02
N SER A 51 10.68 -7.70 0.37
CA SER A 51 10.95 -9.08 -0.04
C SER A 51 9.72 -9.96 0.22
N ALA A 52 9.78 -11.19 -0.27
CA ALA A 52 8.79 -12.20 0.03
C ALA A 52 9.46 -13.58 0.18
N ASN A 53 8.87 -14.45 1.00
CA ASN A 53 9.37 -15.80 1.24
C ASN A 53 8.23 -16.83 1.20
N LYS A 54 8.53 -18.04 0.72
CA LYS A 54 7.57 -19.15 0.70
C LYS A 54 7.43 -19.77 2.08
N ILE A 55 6.21 -20.04 2.50
CA ILE A 55 5.91 -20.91 3.64
C ILE A 55 5.10 -22.08 3.12
N GLU A 56 5.53 -23.30 3.42
CA GLU A 56 4.80 -24.52 3.11
C GLU A 56 4.70 -25.35 4.39
N SER A 57 3.48 -25.61 4.86
CA SER A 57 3.28 -26.43 6.06
C SER A 57 3.57 -27.91 5.76
N PRO A 58 3.82 -28.74 6.80
CA PRO A 58 3.97 -30.18 6.62
C PRO A 58 2.71 -30.84 6.02
N GLU A 59 1.54 -30.22 6.20
CA GLU A 59 0.26 -30.62 5.63
C GLU A 59 0.04 -30.11 4.19
N GLY A 60 1.02 -29.42 3.60
CA GLY A 60 0.97 -28.91 2.23
C GLY A 60 0.24 -27.57 2.06
N GLN A 61 -0.11 -26.88 3.16
CA GLN A 61 -0.67 -25.54 3.09
C GLN A 61 0.40 -24.54 2.65
N LYS A 62 0.09 -23.68 1.69
CA LYS A 62 1.04 -22.70 1.17
C LYS A 62 0.67 -21.28 1.59
N ALA A 63 1.67 -20.50 1.94
CA ALA A 63 1.54 -19.06 2.08
C ALA A 63 2.80 -18.35 1.57
N VAL A 64 2.67 -17.05 1.37
CA VAL A 64 3.79 -16.16 1.10
C VAL A 64 3.87 -15.15 2.25
N ARG A 65 5.03 -15.10 2.90
CA ARG A 65 5.37 -14.03 3.85
C ARG A 65 5.87 -12.84 3.08
N VAL A 66 5.14 -11.74 3.10
CA VAL A 66 5.58 -10.48 2.48
C VAL A 66 6.16 -9.59 3.57
N HIS A 67 7.40 -9.13 3.35
CA HIS A 67 8.08 -8.19 4.21
C HIS A 67 7.82 -6.78 3.68
N TYR A 68 7.17 -5.97 4.51
CA TYR A 68 6.88 -4.59 4.21
C TYR A 68 7.69 -3.64 5.08
N LYS A 69 8.05 -2.50 4.54
CA LYS A 69 8.43 -1.32 5.31
C LYS A 69 7.30 -0.31 5.27
N LEU A 70 6.75 0.01 6.43
CA LEU A 70 5.66 0.97 6.59
C LEU A 70 6.12 2.23 7.28
N SER A 71 5.68 3.37 6.76
CA SER A 71 5.72 4.65 7.46
C SER A 71 4.32 5.12 7.79
N ASN A 72 4.12 5.60 9.01
CA ASN A 72 2.87 6.20 9.44
C ASN A 72 2.93 7.73 9.26
N SER A 73 2.23 8.24 8.26
CA SER A 73 2.09 9.68 8.01
C SER A 73 0.81 10.27 8.63
N SER A 74 -0.04 9.44 9.22
CA SER A 74 -1.23 9.86 9.95
C SER A 74 -0.87 10.55 11.28
N LYS A 75 -1.90 11.07 11.95
CA LYS A 75 -1.77 11.81 13.22
C LYS A 75 -1.82 10.90 14.45
N GLU A 76 -2.11 9.62 14.30
CA GLU A 76 -2.38 8.71 15.40
C GLU A 76 -1.44 7.50 15.39
N THR A 77 -1.16 6.95 16.57
CA THR A 77 -0.50 5.64 16.66
C THR A 77 -1.51 4.56 16.26
N MET A 78 -1.17 3.77 15.26
CA MET A 78 -2.06 2.72 14.73
C MET A 78 -1.40 1.35 14.75
N ASN A 79 -2.22 0.31 14.67
CA ASN A 79 -1.75 -1.03 14.35
C ASN A 79 -1.22 -1.06 12.90
N ALA A 80 -0.09 -1.74 12.67
CA ALA A 80 0.55 -1.74 11.35
C ALA A 80 -0.33 -2.43 10.29
N TYR A 81 -1.13 -3.43 10.66
CA TYR A 81 -2.09 -4.05 9.75
C TYR A 81 -3.20 -3.08 9.35
N THR A 82 -3.73 -2.30 10.29
CA THR A 82 -4.70 -1.23 9.99
C THR A 82 -4.10 -0.16 9.08
N LEU A 83 -2.84 0.21 9.29
CA LEU A 83 -2.13 1.16 8.44
C LEU A 83 -1.90 0.58 7.02
N LEU A 84 -1.56 -0.70 6.90
CA LEU A 84 -1.49 -1.42 5.62
C LEU A 84 -2.81 -1.35 4.85
N MET A 85 -3.94 -1.64 5.50
CA MET A 85 -5.28 -1.61 4.88
C MET A 85 -5.70 -0.22 4.40
N LYS A 86 -5.07 0.86 4.85
CA LYS A 86 -5.32 2.22 4.33
C LYS A 86 -4.69 2.46 2.96
N VAL A 87 -3.69 1.67 2.57
CA VAL A 87 -2.91 1.87 1.34
C VAL A 87 -2.84 0.64 0.43
N VAL A 88 -3.08 -0.56 0.96
CA VAL A 88 -3.26 -1.80 0.20
C VAL A 88 -4.74 -2.03 0.03
N LEU A 89 -5.20 -1.97 -1.22
CA LEU A 89 -6.59 -2.20 -1.59
C LEU A 89 -6.92 -3.69 -1.59
N ASP A 90 -6.06 -4.48 -2.23
CA ASP A 90 -6.31 -5.91 -2.43
C ASP A 90 -4.98 -6.65 -2.65
N VAL A 91 -4.96 -7.93 -2.27
CA VAL A 91 -3.86 -8.86 -2.56
C VAL A 91 -4.45 -10.07 -3.23
N LYS A 92 -3.95 -10.42 -4.42
CA LYS A 92 -4.58 -11.41 -5.29
C LYS A 92 -3.59 -12.45 -5.83
N GLN A 93 -4.13 -13.62 -6.16
CA GLN A 93 -3.51 -14.61 -7.04
C GLN A 93 -4.53 -14.99 -8.11
N GLU A 94 -4.14 -15.01 -9.38
CA GLU A 94 -5.03 -15.38 -10.51
C GLU A 94 -6.41 -14.68 -10.55
N LYS A 95 -6.48 -13.43 -10.04
CA LYS A 95 -7.69 -12.58 -9.89
C LYS A 95 -8.54 -12.84 -8.65
N GLU A 96 -8.24 -13.85 -7.86
CA GLU A 96 -8.91 -14.10 -6.58
C GLU A 96 -8.17 -13.42 -5.43
N GLU A 97 -8.92 -12.78 -4.53
CA GLU A 97 -8.36 -12.20 -3.30
C GLU A 97 -7.81 -13.32 -2.41
N VAL A 98 -6.56 -13.16 -1.98
CA VAL A 98 -5.91 -14.10 -1.05
C VAL A 98 -6.18 -13.71 0.39
N LYS A 99 -6.43 -14.71 1.22
CA LYS A 99 -6.69 -14.50 2.65
C LYS A 99 -5.38 -14.28 3.41
N VAL A 100 -5.40 -13.37 4.37
CA VAL A 100 -4.33 -13.30 5.37
C VAL A 100 -4.31 -14.60 6.17
N ALA A 101 -3.16 -15.26 6.18
CA ALA A 101 -2.93 -16.50 6.89
C ALA A 101 -2.35 -16.19 8.26
N THR A 102 -2.99 -16.66 9.33
CA THR A 102 -2.35 -16.68 10.65
C THR A 102 -1.54 -17.98 10.75
N MET A 103 -0.41 -18.03 10.04
CA MET A 103 0.48 -19.20 10.08
C MET A 103 1.20 -19.23 11.43
N VAL A 104 0.95 -20.26 12.23
CA VAL A 104 1.57 -20.44 13.56
C VAL A 104 3.07 -20.78 13.45
N PHE A 105 3.58 -20.97 12.23
CA PHE A 105 4.91 -21.50 11.94
C PHE A 105 6.03 -20.45 11.91
N SER A 106 5.80 -19.21 12.34
CA SER A 106 6.86 -18.20 12.36
C SER A 106 7.99 -18.54 13.36
N GLN A 107 9.25 -18.31 12.96
CA GLN A 107 10.34 -18.14 13.92
C GLN A 107 10.03 -17.00 14.90
N ASP A 108 10.61 -17.08 16.10
CA ASP A 108 10.29 -16.18 17.21
C ASP A 108 10.58 -14.71 16.86
N ASP A 109 11.68 -14.42 16.14
CA ASP A 109 12.07 -13.05 15.74
C ASP A 109 11.06 -12.36 14.81
N ASP A 110 10.36 -13.11 13.97
CA ASP A 110 9.35 -12.57 13.06
C ASP A 110 7.98 -12.39 13.74
N ARG A 111 7.75 -13.03 14.91
CA ARG A 111 6.47 -12.92 15.62
C ARG A 111 6.22 -11.50 16.12
N ASP A 112 7.27 -10.77 16.49
CA ASP A 112 7.17 -9.39 16.95
C ASP A 112 7.02 -8.39 15.78
N LYS A 113 7.38 -8.82 14.57
CA LYS A 113 7.21 -8.08 13.32
C LYS A 113 5.86 -8.33 12.66
N MET A 114 5.03 -9.22 13.18
CA MET A 114 3.68 -9.46 12.62
C MET A 114 2.88 -8.17 12.64
N ALA A 115 2.36 -7.76 11.47
CA ALA A 115 1.71 -6.47 11.32
C ALA A 115 0.55 -6.24 12.31
N ASN A 116 -0.18 -7.30 12.68
CA ASN A 116 -1.28 -7.25 13.63
C ASN A 116 -0.84 -7.10 15.11
N LYS A 117 0.46 -7.26 15.43
CA LYS A 117 1.03 -7.06 16.76
C LYS A 117 1.86 -5.77 16.86
N THR A 118 2.29 -5.23 15.74
CA THR A 118 3.11 -4.03 15.70
C THR A 118 2.26 -2.76 15.76
N LYS A 119 2.59 -1.84 16.67
CA LYS A 119 2.08 -0.46 16.66
C LYS A 119 3.10 0.48 16.03
N ILE A 120 2.65 1.44 15.23
CA ILE A 120 3.48 2.44 14.56
C ILE A 120 2.97 3.83 14.95
N ALA A 121 3.80 4.61 15.65
CA ALA A 121 3.50 5.99 16.03
C ALA A 121 3.59 6.95 14.83
N PRO A 122 3.02 8.16 14.92
CA PRO A 122 3.17 9.17 13.86
C PRO A 122 4.64 9.43 13.50
N LYS A 123 4.95 9.49 12.20
CA LYS A 123 6.30 9.67 11.62
C LYS A 123 7.28 8.52 11.90
N GLU A 124 6.83 7.44 12.53
CA GLU A 124 7.64 6.24 12.73
C GLU A 124 7.65 5.38 11.46
N VAL A 125 8.74 4.63 11.29
CA VAL A 125 8.92 3.66 10.22
C VAL A 125 9.23 2.32 10.85
N LYS A 126 8.53 1.26 10.43
CA LYS A 126 8.79 -0.12 10.88
C LYS A 126 8.76 -1.10 9.72
N GLU A 127 9.56 -2.15 9.86
CA GLU A 127 9.43 -3.34 9.05
C GLU A 127 8.46 -4.31 9.71
N VAL A 128 7.53 -4.84 8.93
CA VAL A 128 6.52 -5.79 9.37
C VAL A 128 6.35 -6.89 8.36
N VAL A 129 5.75 -7.99 8.79
CA VAL A 129 5.44 -9.15 7.94
C VAL A 129 3.94 -9.44 7.95
N VAL A 130 3.44 -9.89 6.81
CA VAL A 130 2.09 -10.45 6.64
C VAL A 130 2.20 -11.73 5.81
N ASP A 131 1.56 -12.79 6.30
CA ASP A 131 1.48 -14.04 5.56
C ASP A 131 0.14 -14.08 4.80
N TYR A 132 0.19 -14.38 3.51
CA TYR A 132 -0.99 -14.55 2.65
C TYR A 132 -1.09 -16.00 2.18
N ALA A 133 -2.24 -16.63 2.36
CA ALA A 133 -2.49 -17.98 1.86
C ALA A 133 -2.54 -17.95 0.33
N VAL A 134 -1.74 -18.81 -0.31
CA VAL A 134 -1.68 -18.94 -1.77
C VAL A 134 -2.03 -20.36 -2.18
N GLU A 135 -2.53 -20.54 -3.38
CA GLU A 135 -2.85 -21.85 -3.95
C GLU A 135 -1.57 -22.62 -4.34
N ASP A 136 -0.66 -21.91 -4.99
CA ASP A 136 0.61 -22.41 -5.50
C ASP A 136 1.71 -21.34 -5.48
N PHE A 137 2.91 -21.73 -5.93
CA PHE A 137 4.07 -20.85 -6.07
C PHE A 137 4.46 -20.58 -7.54
N ASP A 138 3.62 -21.00 -8.48
CA ASP A 138 3.84 -20.85 -9.92
C ASP A 138 3.23 -19.55 -10.44
N HIS A 139 2.13 -19.10 -9.82
CA HIS A 139 1.45 -17.83 -10.10
C HIS A 139 1.99 -16.69 -9.23
N ASP A 140 2.06 -15.49 -9.81
CA ASP A 140 2.49 -14.28 -9.12
C ASP A 140 1.49 -13.86 -8.04
N LEU A 141 2.00 -13.26 -6.95
CA LEU A 141 1.20 -12.49 -6.00
C LEU A 141 1.08 -11.04 -6.49
N VAL A 142 -0.14 -10.53 -6.57
CA VAL A 142 -0.43 -9.18 -7.03
C VAL A 142 -0.90 -8.35 -5.84
N ILE A 143 -0.29 -7.19 -5.61
CA ILE A 143 -0.69 -6.26 -4.54
C ILE A 143 -1.16 -4.97 -5.21
N ASP A 144 -2.45 -4.68 -5.08
CA ASP A 144 -3.07 -3.45 -5.55
C ASP A 144 -3.04 -2.41 -4.43
N PHE A 145 -2.52 -1.22 -4.73
CA PHE A 145 -2.46 -0.09 -3.83
C PHE A 145 -3.51 0.94 -4.19
N SER A 146 -4.08 1.60 -3.18
CA SER A 146 -5.00 2.72 -3.37
C SER A 146 -4.90 3.70 -2.21
N ASP A 147 -5.00 4.99 -2.49
CA ASP A 147 -5.11 6.02 -1.47
C ASP A 147 -6.60 6.31 -1.22
N TYR A 148 -7.21 5.54 -0.32
CA TYR A 148 -8.63 5.62 0.05
C TYR A 148 -9.64 5.36 -1.08
N GLY A 149 -9.21 4.84 -2.24
CA GLY A 149 -10.06 4.56 -3.38
C GLY A 149 -10.64 3.14 -3.40
N THR A 150 -11.62 2.93 -4.27
CA THR A 150 -12.18 1.60 -4.60
C THR A 150 -11.51 0.96 -5.82
N GLU A 151 -10.59 1.68 -6.46
CA GLU A 151 -9.83 1.24 -7.63
C GLU A 151 -8.33 1.32 -7.33
N ALA A 152 -7.57 0.44 -7.96
CA ALA A 152 -6.12 0.39 -7.81
C ALA A 152 -5.47 1.62 -8.47
N ASN A 153 -4.68 2.38 -7.70
CA ASN A 153 -3.84 3.45 -8.22
C ASN A 153 -2.51 2.91 -8.76
N ALA A 154 -1.99 1.84 -8.15
CA ALA A 154 -0.76 1.17 -8.55
C ALA A 154 -0.83 -0.32 -8.21
N THR A 155 -0.03 -1.12 -8.91
CA THR A 155 0.02 -2.57 -8.72
C THR A 155 1.47 -3.04 -8.65
N ALA A 156 1.82 -3.77 -7.60
CA ALA A 156 3.05 -4.56 -7.54
C ALA A 156 2.77 -6.01 -7.93
N LYS A 157 3.70 -6.63 -8.65
CA LYS A 157 3.69 -8.06 -8.97
C LYS A 157 4.93 -8.71 -8.39
N LEU A 158 4.73 -9.76 -7.61
CA LEU A 158 5.78 -10.54 -6.98
C LEU A 158 5.79 -11.93 -7.58
N SER A 159 6.87 -12.26 -8.29
CA SER A 159 7.05 -13.62 -8.78
C SER A 159 7.38 -14.56 -7.64
N LEU A 160 6.58 -15.63 -7.52
CA LEU A 160 6.75 -16.59 -6.43
C LEU A 160 7.76 -17.70 -6.77
N GLN A 161 8.04 -17.95 -8.05
CA GLN A 161 8.78 -19.14 -8.51
C GLN A 161 10.15 -19.30 -7.85
N ASN A 162 10.90 -18.21 -7.69
CA ASN A 162 12.29 -18.23 -7.20
C ASN A 162 12.46 -17.69 -5.77
N LEU A 163 11.37 -17.54 -5.01
CA LEU A 163 11.47 -17.07 -3.63
C LEU A 163 12.09 -18.13 -2.73
N GLU A 164 12.96 -17.67 -1.83
CA GLU A 164 13.52 -18.50 -0.76
C GLU A 164 12.43 -18.95 0.22
N LYS A 165 12.65 -20.10 0.85
CA LYS A 165 11.77 -20.57 1.93
C LYS A 165 11.95 -19.71 3.16
N ALA A 166 10.85 -19.33 3.78
CA ALA A 166 10.88 -18.58 5.02
C ALA A 166 11.45 -19.45 6.14
N PRO A 167 12.23 -18.86 7.05
CA PRO A 167 12.61 -19.51 8.29
C PRO A 167 11.36 -19.78 9.15
N VAL A 168 10.99 -21.04 9.33
CA VAL A 168 9.80 -21.44 10.09
C VAL A 168 10.12 -22.49 11.16
N LYS A 169 9.40 -22.40 12.28
CA LYS A 169 9.45 -23.38 13.37
C LYS A 169 8.16 -24.17 13.38
N TYR A 170 8.21 -25.42 12.94
CA TYR A 170 7.08 -26.32 13.05
C TYR A 170 6.95 -26.79 14.50
N PHE A 171 5.72 -26.76 15.03
CA PHE A 171 5.44 -27.48 16.26
C PHE A 171 5.40 -28.97 15.93
N ASP A 172 6.28 -29.74 16.56
CA ASP A 172 6.24 -31.19 16.45
C ASP A 172 4.88 -31.69 16.92
N LYS A 173 4.12 -32.33 16.03
CA LYS A 173 2.88 -33.04 16.37
C LYS A 173 3.11 -34.31 17.22
N LYS A 174 4.34 -34.59 17.68
CA LYS A 174 4.70 -35.77 18.47
C LYS A 174 4.73 -35.50 19.98
N ALA A 175 3.70 -34.85 20.51
CA ALA A 175 3.46 -34.77 21.94
C ALA A 175 1.95 -34.74 22.23
N GLN A 176 1.24 -35.78 21.80
CA GLN A 176 -0.04 -36.20 22.36
C GLN A 176 -0.11 -37.73 22.34
#